data_AF-A0A949YE58-F1
#
_entry.id   AF-A0A949YE58-F1
#
_cell.length_a   1.000
_cell.length_b   1.000
_cell.length_c   1.000
_cell.angle_alpha   90.00
_cell.angle_beta   90.00
_cell.angle_gamma   90.00
#
_symmetry.space_group_name_H-M   'P 1'
#
loop_
_entity.id
_entity.type
_entity.pdbx_description
1 polymer ?
#
loop_
_entity_poly.entity_id
_entity_poly.type
_entity_poly.pdbx_seq_one_letter_code
_entity_poly.pdbx_strand_id
1 'polypeptide(L)'
;MKTGRSHSDETSGCTQVLWGELIGIDDSTGQERTFSVYKRTGSLLIISDTGCERLAGPDHGLSKSRIFQEVMDQFSVHAVRRKPSLYVLPD
;
A
#
# COMPACT_ATOMS: atom_id res chain seq x y z
N MET A 1 24.91 -0.49 30.61
CA MET A 1 23.73 0.39 30.68
C MET A 1 23.08 0.39 29.30
N LYS A 2 21.79 0.04 29.24
CA LYS A 2 21.00 -0.19 28.02
C LYS A 2 20.41 1.15 27.57
N THR A 3 20.86 1.69 26.45
CA THR A 3 20.25 2.89 25.83
C THR A 3 18.99 2.48 25.09
N GLY A 4 17.85 2.74 25.73
CA GLY A 4 16.56 2.68 25.09
C GLY A 4 16.43 3.78 24.05
N ARG A 5 15.93 3.41 22.87
CA ARG A 5 15.26 4.34 21.96
C ARG A 5 14.38 3.55 21.02
N SER A 6 13.14 3.33 21.42
CA SER A 6 12.06 3.16 20.47
C SER A 6 11.04 4.23 20.82
N HIS A 7 11.03 5.28 20.00
CA HIS A 7 9.92 6.21 19.90
C HIS A 7 8.68 5.37 19.60
N SER A 8 7.84 5.14 20.60
CA SER A 8 6.44 4.84 20.35
C SER A 8 5.81 6.15 19.91
N ASP A 9 5.84 6.40 18.61
CA ASP A 9 5.17 7.53 18.01
C ASP A 9 3.67 7.37 18.26
N GLU A 10 3.15 8.27 19.08
CA GLU A 10 1.76 8.39 19.47
C GLU A 10 0.94 8.77 18.22
N THR A 11 0.53 7.79 17.43
CA THR A 11 -0.25 8.07 16.22
C THR A 11 -1.71 8.34 16.60
N SER A 12 -1.95 9.60 16.95
CA SER A 12 -3.25 10.25 16.95
C SER A 12 -4.14 9.75 15.79
N GLY A 13 -5.22 9.03 16.13
CA GLY A 13 -6.56 9.14 15.54
C GLY A 13 -6.76 9.11 14.02
N CYS A 14 -5.78 8.72 13.21
CA CYS A 14 -5.93 8.68 11.76
C CYS A 14 -6.44 7.28 11.38
N THR A 15 -7.76 7.11 11.30
CA THR A 15 -8.39 5.82 10.95
C THR A 15 -7.92 5.41 9.55
N GLN A 16 -7.01 4.45 9.47
CA GLN A 16 -6.56 3.89 8.21
C GLN A 16 -7.56 2.82 7.78
N VAL A 17 -8.16 2.97 6.60
CA VAL A 17 -9.12 2.00 6.07
C VAL A 17 -8.46 1.26 4.91
N LEU A 18 -8.37 -0.08 5.00
CA LEU A 18 -7.84 -0.88 3.90
C LEU A 18 -8.69 -0.67 2.65
N TRP A 19 -8.09 -0.15 1.59
CA TRP A 19 -8.72 -0.05 0.27
C TRP A 19 -8.64 -1.39 -0.48
N GLY A 20 -7.51 -2.08 -0.34
CA GLY A 20 -7.31 -3.42 -0.87
C GLY A 20 -5.84 -3.78 -1.07
N GLU A 21 -5.62 -5.01 -1.51
CA GLU A 21 -4.31 -5.53 -1.86
C GLU A 21 -4.09 -5.50 -3.38
N LEU A 22 -2.85 -5.23 -3.77
CA LEU A 22 -2.39 -5.18 -5.15
C LEU A 22 -1.24 -6.16 -5.35
N ILE A 23 -1.12 -6.66 -6.57
CA ILE A 23 0.01 -7.46 -7.03
C ILE A 23 0.70 -6.68 -8.14
N GLY A 24 1.99 -6.39 -7.96
CA GLY A 24 2.84 -5.80 -8.99
C GLY A 24 3.89 -6.78 -9.52
N ILE A 25 4.40 -6.56 -10.73
CA ILE A 25 5.53 -7.32 -11.29
C ILE A 25 6.79 -6.47 -11.17
N ASP A 26 7.77 -6.96 -10.41
CA ASP A 26 9.05 -6.29 -10.18
C ASP A 26 9.83 -6.11 -11.49
N ASP A 27 10.32 -4.89 -11.73
CA ASP A 27 11.05 -4.55 -12.96
C ASP A 27 12.38 -5.30 -13.11
N SER A 28 13.02 -5.63 -11.99
CA SER A 28 14.36 -6.23 -11.99
C SER A 28 14.34 -7.74 -12.04
N THR A 29 13.37 -8.36 -11.38
CA THR A 29 13.30 -9.82 -11.18
C THR A 29 12.16 -10.48 -11.95
N GLY A 30 11.17 -9.71 -12.41
CA GLY A 30 9.95 -10.24 -13.01
C GLY A 30 9.05 -11.00 -12.02
N GLN A 31 9.36 -10.93 -10.72
CA GLN A 31 8.60 -11.63 -9.68
C GLN A 31 7.38 -10.83 -9.22
N GLU A 32 6.37 -11.54 -8.74
CA GLU A 32 5.19 -10.90 -8.13
C GLU A 32 5.55 -10.30 -6.76
N ARG A 33 5.11 -9.06 -6.55
CA ARG A 33 5.20 -8.33 -5.28
C ARG A 33 3.80 -7.96 -4.80
N THR A 34 3.58 -8.01 -3.49
CA THR A 34 2.29 -7.66 -2.89
C THR A 34 2.35 -6.28 -2.26
N PHE A 35 1.28 -5.50 -2.40
CA PHE A 35 1.15 -4.18 -1.78
C PHE A 35 -0.21 -4.04 -1.10
N SER A 36 -0.20 -3.57 0.15
CA SER A 36 -1.41 -3.19 0.88
C SER A 36 -1.62 -1.68 0.75
N VAL A 37 -2.81 -1.27 0.30
CA VAL A 37 -3.15 0.14 0.14
C VAL A 37 -4.21 0.53 1.16
N TYR A 38 -3.89 1.52 1.99
CA TYR A 38 -4.78 2.08 3.00
C TYR A 38 -5.17 3.51 2.63
N LYS A 39 -6.43 3.86 2.83
CA LYS A 39 -6.90 5.24 2.80
C LYS A 39 -6.60 5.91 4.13
N ARG A 40 -6.05 7.12 4.07
CA ARG A 40 -5.86 8.01 5.21
C ARG A 40 -6.44 9.36 4.83
N THR A 41 -7.04 10.08 5.78
CA THR A 41 -7.56 11.43 5.50
C THR A 41 -6.49 12.29 4.81
N GLY A 42 -6.72 12.67 3.56
CA GLY A 42 -5.79 13.49 2.79
C GLY A 42 -4.65 12.77 2.04
N SER A 43 -4.37 11.47 2.27
CA SER A 43 -3.41 10.68 1.45
C SER A 43 -3.69 9.16 1.35
N LEU A 44 -3.04 8.44 0.43
CA LEU A 44 -2.96 6.97 0.50
C LEU A 44 -1.66 6.53 1.14
N LEU A 45 -1.70 5.45 1.92
CA LEU A 45 -0.53 4.73 2.40
C LEU A 45 -0.39 3.41 1.64
N ILE A 46 0.74 3.20 1.00
CA ILE A 46 1.08 1.98 0.27
C ILE A 46 2.20 1.28 1.05
N ILE A 47 1.99 0.01 1.38
CA ILE A 47 2.95 -0.82 2.12
C ILE A 47 3.32 -2.02 1.25
N SER A 48 4.59 -2.22 0.96
CA SER A 48 5.07 -3.40 0.23
C SER A 48 5.18 -4.64 1.12
N ASP A 49 5.28 -5.80 0.48
CA ASP A 49 5.59 -7.11 1.09
C ASP A 49 6.86 -7.11 1.95
N THR A 50 7.82 -6.26 1.61
CA THR A 50 9.08 -6.07 2.36
C THR A 50 8.95 -5.07 3.52
N GLY A 51 7.75 -4.54 3.78
CA GLY A 51 7.48 -3.56 4.83
C GLY A 51 7.88 -2.13 4.48
N CYS A 52 8.11 -1.80 3.21
CA CYS A 52 8.41 -0.42 2.81
C CYS A 52 7.11 0.37 2.67
N GLU A 53 7.01 1.46 3.41
CA GLU A 53 5.85 2.35 3.43
C GLU A 53 6.09 3.61 2.58
N ARG A 54 5.12 3.98 1.76
CA ARG A 54 5.15 5.24 1.01
C ARG A 54 3.77 5.89 0.93
N LEU A 55 3.77 7.22 0.90
CA LEU A 55 2.55 8.02 0.76
C LEU A 55 2.31 8.37 -0.72
N ALA A 56 1.05 8.34 -1.13
CA ALA A 56 0.63 8.57 -2.52
C ALA A 56 -0.54 9.56 -2.61
N GLY A 57 -0.36 10.56 -3.49
CA GLY A 57 -1.31 11.62 -3.87
C GLY A 57 -2.05 12.33 -2.73
N PRO A 58 -3.01 13.22 -3.08
CA PRO A 58 -4.08 13.63 -2.17
C PRO A 58 -5.27 12.64 -2.20
N ASP A 59 -5.80 12.26 -1.04
CA ASP A 59 -6.86 11.22 -0.80
C ASP A 59 -8.27 11.58 -1.29
N HIS A 60 -8.47 12.69 -1.99
CA HIS A 60 -9.78 13.16 -2.44
C HIS A 60 -10.43 12.31 -3.56
N GLY A 61 -10.15 11.01 -3.61
CA GLY A 61 -10.77 10.05 -4.52
C GLY A 61 -9.88 9.71 -5.70
N LEU A 62 -8.61 9.35 -5.46
CA LEU A 62 -7.76 8.79 -6.50
C LEU A 62 -8.50 7.61 -7.16
N SER A 63 -8.66 7.70 -8.48
CA SER A 63 -9.24 6.63 -9.27
C SER A 63 -8.39 5.37 -9.13
N LYS A 64 -8.99 4.19 -9.33
CA LYS A 64 -8.26 2.91 -9.31
C LYS A 64 -7.00 2.95 -10.20
N SER A 65 -7.10 3.53 -11.40
CA SER A 65 -5.96 3.67 -12.31
C SER A 65 -4.87 4.56 -11.73
N ARG A 66 -5.23 5.64 -11.03
CA ARG A 66 -4.25 6.50 -10.38
C ARG A 66 -3.55 5.79 -9.22
N ILE A 67 -4.27 5.01 -8.42
CA ILE A 67 -3.66 4.18 -7.37
C ILE A 67 -2.63 3.21 -7.95
N PHE A 68 -2.94 2.59 -9.09
CA PHE A 68 -2.02 1.66 -9.74
C PHE A 68 -0.77 2.37 -10.25
N GLN A 69 -0.95 3.56 -10.84
CA GLN A 69 0.17 4.38 -11.29
C GLN A 69 1.08 4.78 -10.13
N GLU A 70 0.51 5.18 -8.99
CA GLU A 70 1.31 5.53 -7.80
C GLU A 70 2.13 4.33 -7.30
N VAL A 71 1.61 3.11 -7.37
CA VAL A 71 2.40 1.90 -7.04
C VAL A 71 3.54 1.70 -8.03
N MET A 72 3.27 1.82 -9.33
CA MET A 72 4.29 1.67 -10.38
C MET A 72 5.41 2.71 -10.24
N ASP A 73 5.04 3.98 -10.05
CA ASP A 73 5.98 5.10 -9.93
C ASP A 73 6.88 4.99 -8.69
N GLN A 74 6.39 4.37 -7.61
CA GLN A 74 7.06 4.37 -6.32
C GLN A 74 7.81 3.07 -5.96
N PHE A 75 7.46 1.94 -6.57
CA PHE A 75 7.95 0.60 -6.17
C PHE A 75 8.67 -0.19 -7.27
N SER A 76 9.06 0.44 -8.38
CA SER A 76 9.77 -0.22 -9.49
C SER A 76 9.04 -1.48 -9.98
N VAL A 77 7.77 -1.31 -10.30
CA VAL A 77 6.93 -2.34 -10.92
C VAL A 77 6.32 -1.79 -12.21
N HIS A 78 6.33 -2.57 -13.31
CA HIS A 78 5.78 -2.13 -14.61
C HIS A 78 4.32 -2.57 -14.84
N ALA A 79 3.79 -3.45 -14.01
CA ALA A 79 2.41 -3.92 -14.12
C ALA A 79 1.82 -4.08 -12.73
N VAL A 80 0.57 -3.66 -12.55
CA VAL A 80 -0.16 -3.76 -11.27
C VAL A 80 -1.58 -4.25 -11.53
N ARG A 81 -2.01 -5.25 -10.75
CA ARG A 81 -3.39 -5.76 -10.74
C ARG A 81 -3.93 -5.81 -9.31
N ARG A 82 -5.26 -5.79 -9.18
CA ARG A 82 -5.91 -6.00 -7.89
C ARG A 82 -5.84 -7.47 -7.51
N LYS A 83 -5.42 -7.78 -6.28
CA LYS A 83 -5.49 -9.14 -5.75
C LYS A 83 -6.97 -9.51 -5.57
N PRO A 84 -7.43 -10.64 -6.14
CA PRO A 84 -8.80 -11.07 -5.93
C PRO A 84 -9.02 -11.37 -4.44
N SER A 85 -10.08 -10.80 -3.87
CA SER A 85 -10.56 -11.16 -2.54
C SER A 85 -11.02 -12.63 -2.59
N LEU A 86 -10.37 -13.51 -1.82
CA LEU A 86 -10.74 -14.93 -1.75
C LEU A 86 -12.04 -15.18 -0.96
N TYR A 87 -12.74 -14.14 -0.51
CA TYR A 87 -14.08 -14.26 0.05
C TYR A 87 -15.09 -14.48 -1.09
N VAL A 88 -15.20 -15.72 -1.54
CA VAL A 88 -16.37 -16.23 -2.24
C VAL A 88 -17.46 -16.40 -1.18
N LEU A 89 -18.49 -15.54 -1.20
CA LEU A 89 -19.70 -15.79 -0.43
C LEU A 89 -20.34 -17.06 -1.00
N PRO A 90 -20.68 -18.08 -0.19
CA PRO A 90 -21.56 -19.15 -0.64
C PRO A 90 -22.95 -18.55 -0.97
N ASP A 91 -23.53 -19.02 -2.07
CA ASP A 91 -24.89 -18.70 -2.55
C ASP A 91 -25.97 -19.07 -1.52
#